data_AF-A0A838UNS4-F1
#
_entry.id   AF-A0A838UNS4-F1
#
_cell.length_a   1.000
_cell.length_b   1.000
_cell.length_c   1.000
_cell.angle_alpha   90.00
_cell.angle_beta   90.00
_cell.angle_gamma   90.00
#
_symmetry.space_group_name_H-M   'P 1'
#
loop_
_entity.id
_entity.type
_entity.pdbx_description
1 polymer ?
#
loop_
_entity_poly.entity_id
_entity_poly.type
_entity_poly.pdbx_seq_one_letter_code
_entity_poly.pdbx_strand_id
1 'polypeptide(L)'
;MARYLMRDAADVEFYPLLALLRSTPSPQGAILLRQGLEERFIQTLADYIGDDGASLRASVVAAMLLGLAVTQEVIGAEPLAHADSELLVNLIAPVLQRIIDGE
;
A
#
# COMPACT_ATOMS: atom_id res chain seq x y z
N MET A 1 3.58 -0.11 -16.17
CA MET A 1 2.41 -0.71 -15.49
C MET A 1 2.30 -0.26 -14.03
N ALA A 2 3.40 -0.21 -13.27
CA ALA A 2 3.45 0.33 -11.90
C ALA A 2 2.77 1.71 -11.71
N ARG A 3 2.89 2.61 -12.71
CA ARG A 3 2.23 3.93 -12.72
C ARG A 3 0.69 3.86 -12.76
N TYR A 4 0.12 2.81 -13.34
CA TYR A 4 -1.34 2.64 -13.42
C TYR A 4 -1.89 2.03 -12.11
N LEU A 5 -1.15 1.08 -11.53
CA LEU A 5 -1.47 0.51 -10.21
C LEU A 5 -1.38 1.56 -9.08
N MET A 6 -0.41 2.47 -9.13
CA MET A 6 -0.29 3.55 -8.14
C MET A 6 -1.42 4.59 -8.24
N ARG A 7 -1.93 4.85 -9.46
CA ARG A 7 -2.98 5.85 -9.69
C ARG A 7 -4.38 5.35 -9.31
N ASP A 8 -4.70 4.09 -9.58
CA ASP A 8 -5.98 3.47 -9.17
C ASP A 8 -6.00 3.12 -7.67
N ALA A 9 -4.88 2.69 -7.10
CA ALA A 9 -4.78 2.37 -5.67
C ALA A 9 -5.02 3.62 -4.80
N ALA A 10 -4.49 4.77 -5.20
CA ALA A 10 -4.62 6.01 -4.44
C ALA A 10 -6.06 6.53 -4.39
N ASP A 11 -6.86 6.37 -5.45
CA ASP A 11 -8.13 7.09 -5.60
C ASP A 11 -9.39 6.30 -5.18
N VAL A 12 -9.39 4.96 -5.16
CA VAL A 12 -10.63 4.19 -4.88
C VAL A 12 -10.50 3.04 -3.85
N GLU A 13 -9.31 2.48 -3.62
CA GLU A 13 -9.16 1.30 -2.74
C GLU A 13 -8.43 1.54 -1.40
N PHE A 14 -7.54 2.53 -1.31
CA PHE A 14 -6.85 2.86 -0.05
C PHE A 14 -7.69 3.73 0.90
N TYR A 15 -8.61 4.55 0.39
CA TYR A 15 -9.46 5.42 1.20
C TYR A 15 -10.28 4.65 2.26
N PRO A 16 -10.92 3.50 1.96
CA PRO A 16 -11.61 2.69 2.98
C PRO A 16 -10.66 2.13 4.06
N LEU A 17 -9.47 1.67 3.69
CA LEU A 17 -8.48 1.15 4.65
C LEU A 17 -7.94 2.27 5.55
N LEU A 18 -7.68 3.45 4.98
CA LEU A 18 -7.27 4.65 5.74
C LEU A 18 -8.39 5.14 6.67
N ALA A 19 -9.65 5.07 6.23
CA ALA A 19 -10.80 5.41 7.06
C ALA A 19 -10.93 4.44 8.26
N LEU A 20 -10.69 3.14 8.06
CA LEU A 20 -10.64 2.16 9.15
C LEU A 20 -9.50 2.46 10.14
N LEU A 21 -8.32 2.84 9.65
CA LEU A 21 -7.17 3.26 10.46
C LEU A 21 -7.45 4.51 11.30
N ARG A 22 -8.28 5.44 10.82
CA ARG A 22 -8.69 6.65 11.54
C ARG A 22 -9.78 6.39 12.60
N SER A 23 -10.44 5.23 12.58
CA SER A 23 -11.44 4.87 13.61
C SER A 23 -10.76 4.39 14.90
N THR A 24 -11.33 4.68 16.07
CA THR A 24 -10.83 4.22 17.39
C THR A 24 -10.49 2.72 17.32
N PRO A 25 -9.32 2.25 17.80
CA PRO A 25 -8.89 0.87 17.62
C PRO A 25 -9.86 -0.09 18.34
N SER A 26 -10.80 -0.65 17.57
CA SER A 26 -11.62 -1.77 17.99
C SER A 26 -11.00 -3.06 17.42
N PRO A 27 -11.02 -4.17 18.18
CA PRO A 27 -10.57 -5.47 17.68
C PRO A 27 -11.24 -5.85 16.35
N GLN A 28 -12.49 -5.44 16.14
CA GLN A 28 -13.27 -5.69 14.94
C GLN A 28 -12.77 -4.88 13.73
N GLY A 29 -12.41 -3.61 13.91
CA GLY A 29 -11.84 -2.78 12.85
C GLY A 29 -10.50 -3.33 12.33
N ALA A 30 -9.66 -3.85 13.22
CA ALA A 30 -8.39 -4.46 12.84
C ALA A 30 -8.57 -5.76 12.02
N ILE A 31 -9.61 -6.55 12.31
CA ILE A 31 -9.93 -7.76 11.54
C ILE A 31 -10.38 -7.40 10.12
N LEU A 32 -11.28 -6.43 9.99
CA LEU A 32 -11.76 -5.98 8.68
C LEU A 32 -10.65 -5.36 7.83
N LEU A 33 -9.77 -4.58 8.47
CA LEU A 33 -8.59 -4.02 7.81
C LEU A 33 -7.68 -5.13 7.29
N ARG A 34 -7.39 -6.14 8.12
CA ARG A 34 -6.56 -7.28 7.72
C ARG A 34 -7.19 -8.04 6.56
N GLN A 35 -8.47 -8.38 6.65
CA GLN A 35 -9.18 -9.12 5.59
C GLN A 35 -9.20 -8.34 4.27
N GLY A 36 -9.52 -7.04 4.32
CA GLY A 36 -9.52 -6.20 3.12
C GLY A 36 -8.15 -6.09 2.46
N LEU A 37 -7.08 -5.97 3.26
CA LEU A 37 -5.71 -5.92 2.75
C LEU A 37 -5.26 -7.26 2.14
N GLU A 38 -5.57 -8.36 2.81
CA GLU A 38 -5.23 -9.71 2.38
C GLU A 38 -5.89 -10.03 1.03
N GLU A 39 -7.21 -9.87 0.94
CA GLU A 39 -8.01 -10.28 -0.21
C GLU A 39 -7.82 -9.37 -1.42
N ARG A 40 -7.74 -8.05 -1.22
CA ARG A 40 -7.76 -7.11 -2.35
C ARG A 40 -6.38 -6.77 -2.86
N PHE A 41 -5.38 -6.72 -1.98
CA PHE A 41 -4.06 -6.22 -2.34
C PHE A 41 -3.02 -7.33 -2.35
N ILE A 42 -2.87 -8.07 -1.23
CA ILE A 42 -1.80 -9.07 -1.11
C ILE A 42 -2.02 -10.22 -2.10
N GLN A 43 -3.22 -10.80 -2.14
CA GLN A 43 -3.51 -11.92 -3.05
C GLN A 43 -3.36 -11.51 -4.52
N THR A 44 -3.99 -10.39 -4.92
CA THR A 44 -3.89 -9.87 -6.29
C THR A 44 -2.45 -9.64 -6.73
N LEU A 45 -1.62 -9.05 -5.87
CA LEU A 45 -0.22 -8.80 -6.20
C LEU A 45 0.62 -10.08 -6.17
N ALA A 46 0.34 -11.00 -5.25
CA ALA A 46 1.01 -12.30 -5.20
C ALA A 46 0.72 -13.13 -6.45
N ASP A 47 -0.53 -13.14 -6.92
CA ASP A 47 -0.94 -13.82 -8.16
C ASP A 47 -0.26 -13.21 -9.39
N TYR A 48 -0.06 -11.89 -9.40
CA TYR A 48 0.68 -11.20 -10.45
C TYR A 48 2.17 -11.57 -10.47
N ILE A 49 2.79 -11.70 -9.30
CA ILE A 49 4.21 -12.09 -9.17
C ILE A 49 4.41 -13.55 -9.57
N GLY A 50 3.53 -14.45 -9.12
CA GLY A 50 3.39 -15.81 -9.65
C GLY A 50 4.53 -16.80 -9.32
N ASP A 51 5.41 -16.47 -8.37
CA ASP A 51 6.57 -17.31 -8.01
C ASP A 51 6.63 -17.70 -6.52
N ASP A 52 7.66 -18.48 -6.18
CA ASP A 52 7.96 -18.83 -4.79
C ASP A 52 8.32 -17.59 -3.98
N GLY A 53 7.55 -17.34 -2.93
CA GLY A 53 7.72 -16.16 -2.07
C GLY A 53 6.91 -14.93 -2.50
N ALA A 54 6.14 -15.01 -3.58
CA ALA A 54 5.26 -13.94 -4.05
C ALA A 54 4.38 -13.33 -2.94
N SER A 55 3.74 -14.17 -2.11
CA SER A 55 2.89 -13.72 -1.00
C SER A 55 3.65 -12.89 0.04
N LEU A 56 4.89 -13.28 0.37
CA LEU A 56 5.74 -12.52 1.29
C LEU A 56 6.12 -11.16 0.68
N ARG A 57 6.57 -11.13 -0.57
CA ARG A 57 6.97 -9.90 -1.25
C ARG A 57 5.79 -8.95 -1.44
N ALA A 58 4.62 -9.47 -1.81
CA ALA A 58 3.36 -8.72 -1.87
C ALA A 58 2.99 -8.11 -0.51
N SER A 59 3.15 -8.87 0.58
CA SER A 59 2.89 -8.39 1.94
C SER A 59 3.83 -7.25 2.34
N VAL A 60 5.11 -7.32 1.96
CA VAL A 60 6.08 -6.23 2.20
C VAL A 60 5.72 -4.97 1.42
N VAL A 61 5.36 -5.11 0.14
CA VAL A 61 4.89 -3.98 -0.68
C VAL A 61 3.66 -3.32 -0.06
N ALA A 62 2.69 -4.11 0.41
CA ALA A 62 1.50 -3.62 1.08
C ALA A 62 1.84 -2.81 2.33
N ALA A 63 2.74 -3.33 3.17
CA ALA A 63 3.18 -2.66 4.39
C ALA A 63 3.87 -1.32 4.11
N MET A 64 4.70 -1.24 3.06
CA MET A 64 5.38 0.00 2.68
C MET A 64 4.40 1.07 2.20
N LEU A 65 3.45 0.69 1.34
CA LEU A 65 2.44 1.62 0.84
C LEU A 65 1.50 2.10 1.95
N LEU A 66 1.07 1.20 2.84
CA LEU A 66 0.30 1.58 4.02
C LEU A 66 1.07 2.54 4.93
N GLY A 67 2.35 2.26 5.19
CA GLY A 67 3.20 3.13 5.99
C GLY A 67 3.28 4.53 5.38
N LEU A 68 3.54 4.60 4.08
CA LEU A 68 3.57 5.86 3.34
C LEU A 68 2.24 6.62 3.46
N ALA A 69 1.12 5.93 3.21
CA ALA A 69 -0.21 6.53 3.27
C ALA A 69 -0.57 7.00 4.69
N VAL A 70 -0.25 6.23 5.72
CA VAL A 70 -0.46 6.65 7.12
C VAL A 70 0.40 7.88 7.45
N THR A 71 1.68 7.89 7.06
CA THR A 71 2.56 9.03 7.33
C THR A 71 2.12 10.29 6.58
N GLN A 72 1.65 10.16 5.34
CA GLN A 72 1.17 11.26 4.51
C GLN A 72 -0.20 11.77 4.97
N GLU A 73 -1.20 10.89 5.06
CA GLU A 73 -2.61 11.27 5.21
C GLU A 73 -3.08 11.36 6.67
N VAL A 74 -2.54 10.53 7.55
CA VAL A 74 -3.00 10.44 8.95
C VAL A 74 -2.13 11.27 9.87
N ILE A 75 -0.81 11.11 9.74
CA ILE A 75 0.16 11.86 10.54
C ILE A 75 0.34 13.28 9.97
N GLY A 76 0.26 13.45 8.65
CA GLY A 76 0.50 14.75 8.01
C GLY A 76 1.94 15.22 8.15
N ALA A 77 2.91 14.30 8.04
CA ALA A 77 4.32 14.64 8.24
C ALA A 77 4.88 15.47 7.05
N GLU A 78 5.56 16.58 7.33
CA GLU A 78 6.20 17.40 6.29
C GLU A 78 7.62 16.91 5.93
N PRO A 79 8.06 17.03 4.66
CA PRO A 79 7.35 17.60 3.50
C PRO A 79 6.40 16.62 2.80
N LEU A 80 6.23 15.40 3.35
CA LEU A 80 5.53 14.30 2.70
C LEU A 80 4.03 14.60 2.50
N ALA A 81 3.38 15.27 3.46
CA ALA A 81 1.98 15.65 3.39
C ALA A 81 1.63 16.48 2.13
N HIS A 82 2.57 17.30 1.66
CA HIS A 82 2.39 18.16 0.48
C HIS A 82 3.31 17.78 -0.69
N ALA A 83 3.93 16.61 -0.64
CA ALA A 83 4.81 16.18 -1.70
C ALA A 83 4.04 15.96 -3.02
N ASP A 84 4.67 16.35 -4.13
CA ASP A 84 4.13 16.09 -5.45
C ASP A 84 4.02 14.57 -5.71
N SER A 85 2.86 14.13 -6.19
CA SER A 85 2.57 12.70 -6.38
C SER A 85 3.52 12.04 -7.37
N GLU A 86 3.88 12.72 -8.47
CA GLU A 86 4.83 12.17 -9.45
C GLU A 86 6.24 12.06 -8.85
N LEU A 87 6.65 13.03 -8.03
CA LEU A 87 7.90 12.95 -7.28
C LEU A 87 7.92 11.76 -6.31
N LEU A 88 6.83 11.51 -5.59
CA LEU A 88 6.71 10.33 -4.71
C LEU A 88 6.74 9.02 -5.50
N VAL A 89 6.03 8.93 -6.62
CA VAL A 89 6.04 7.75 -7.50
C VAL A 89 7.46 7.49 -8.01
N ASN A 90 8.17 8.52 -8.46
CA ASN A 90 9.55 8.38 -8.94
C ASN A 90 10.52 7.91 -7.85
N LEU A 91 10.30 8.27 -6.58
CA LEU A 91 11.10 7.82 -5.46
C LEU A 91 10.80 6.37 -5.05
N ILE A 92 9.52 6.01 -4.98
CA ILE A 92 9.09 4.74 -4.37
C ILE A 92 8.97 3.61 -5.39
N ALA A 93 8.58 3.89 -6.63
CA ALA A 93 8.35 2.84 -7.63
C ALA A 93 9.58 1.94 -7.87
N PRO A 94 10.83 2.45 -7.96
CA PRO A 94 12.00 1.59 -8.12
C PRO A 94 12.23 0.66 -6.92
N VAL A 95 11.90 1.12 -5.71
CA VAL A 95 12.06 0.32 -4.48
C VAL A 95 11.06 -0.82 -4.46
N LEU A 96 9.80 -0.54 -4.78
CA LEU A 96 8.77 -1.58 -4.86
C LEU A 96 9.04 -2.55 -6.01
N GLN A 97 9.54 -2.06 -7.14
CA GLN A 97 9.88 -2.89 -8.29
C GLN A 97 10.95 -3.93 -7.93
N ARG A 98 12.00 -3.53 -7.19
CA ARG A 98 13.02 -4.48 -6.70
C ARG A 98 12.42 -5.58 -5.81
N ILE A 99 11.51 -5.22 -4.92
CA ILE A 99 10.83 -6.19 -4.05
C ILE A 99 9.96 -7.14 -4.89
N ILE A 100 9.24 -6.61 -5.88
CA ILE A 100 8.43 -7.42 -6.80
C ILE A 100 9.31 -8.40 -7.57
N ASP A 101 10.44 -7.92 -8.10
CA ASP A 101 11.39 -8.69 -8.90
C ASP A 101 12.24 -9.66 -8.06
N GLY A 102 12.28 -9.49 -6.74
CA GLY A 102 13.02 -10.34 -5.81
C GLY A 102 14.50 -9.99 -5.62
N GLU A 103 14.86 -8.70 -5.77
CA GLU A 103 16.22 -8.14 -5.68
C GLU A 103 16.55 -7.37 -4.38
#